data_AF-A0AA87Z0H0-F1
#
_entry.id   AF-A0AA87Z0H0-F1
#
_cell.length_a   1.000
_cell.length_b   1.000
_cell.length_c   1.000
_cell.angle_alpha   90.00
_cell.angle_beta   90.00
_cell.angle_gamma   90.00
#
_symmetry.space_group_name_H-M   'P 1'
#
loop_
_entity.id
_entity.type
_entity.pdbx_description
1 polymer ?
#
loop_
_entity_poly.entity_id
_entity_poly.type
_entity_poly.pdbx_seq_one_letter_code
_entity_poly.pdbx_strand_id
1 'polypeptide(L)'
;MASPLSVILTQNKLTGENFNDWKRNLLIVLNFEKHSFVLTQPRPPTPAIDAPDRDFVALERWENSNLSAMCYIRASMSNAKTDAIKGLMNCRQKVGTPIKEHMMKVMAYLSEAQTNGAEIDSATQLEGDVFNGINERVASL
;
A
#
# COMPACT_ATOMS: atom_id res chain seq x y z
N MET A 1 -22.92 6.21 -3.42
CA MET A 1 -22.23 7.50 -3.23
C MET A 1 -20.96 7.25 -2.45
N ALA A 2 -19.82 7.80 -2.85
CA ALA A 2 -18.61 7.71 -2.05
C ALA A 2 -18.81 8.49 -0.74
N SER A 3 -18.48 7.88 0.38
CA SER A 3 -18.53 8.55 1.69
C SER A 3 -17.58 9.75 1.65
N PRO A 4 -18.01 10.96 2.06
CA PRO A 4 -17.15 12.14 2.08
C PRO A 4 -15.88 11.91 2.92
N LEU A 5 -15.96 11.08 3.96
CA LEU A 5 -14.83 10.75 4.80
C LEU A 5 -13.89 9.72 4.18
N SER A 6 -14.31 8.94 3.18
CA SER A 6 -13.42 7.99 2.49
C SER A 6 -12.22 8.67 1.82
N VAL A 7 -12.31 9.98 1.52
CA VAL A 7 -11.22 10.80 0.98
C VAL A 7 -10.02 10.86 1.92
N ILE A 8 -10.23 10.82 3.24
CA ILE A 8 -9.11 10.83 4.21
C ILE A 8 -8.20 9.62 4.02
N LEU A 9 -8.77 8.48 3.61
CA LEU A 9 -8.05 7.23 3.41
C LEU A 9 -7.25 7.21 2.11
N THR A 10 -7.74 7.88 1.07
CA THR A 10 -7.03 7.96 -0.21
C THR A 10 -5.92 9.01 -0.19
N GLN A 11 -6.06 10.05 0.63
CA GLN A 11 -5.03 11.07 0.84
C GLN A 11 -3.95 10.66 1.85
N ASN A 12 -4.31 9.82 2.83
CA ASN A 12 -3.40 9.36 3.88
C ASN A 12 -3.21 7.85 3.80
N LYS A 13 -2.78 7.37 2.63
CA LYS A 13 -2.55 5.94 2.42
C LYS A 13 -1.44 5.43 3.36
N LEU A 14 -1.58 4.19 3.79
CA LEU A 14 -0.55 3.50 4.58
C LEU A 14 0.75 3.45 3.77
N THR A 15 1.78 4.07 4.31
CA THR A 15 3.19 3.94 3.92
C THR A 15 3.94 3.23 5.04
N GLY A 16 5.24 2.98 4.87
CA GLY A 16 6.04 2.34 5.91
C GLY A 16 6.08 3.11 7.23
N GLU A 17 5.99 4.45 7.19
CA GLU A 17 6.30 5.32 8.34
C GLU A 17 5.05 5.83 9.08
N ASN A 18 3.87 5.84 8.44
CA ASN A 18 2.69 6.56 8.93
C ASN A 18 1.61 5.66 9.58
N PHE A 19 1.97 4.47 10.05
CA PHE A 19 1.01 3.47 10.52
C PHE A 19 0.02 3.98 11.58
N ASN A 20 0.47 4.78 12.55
CA ASN A 20 -0.38 5.29 13.62
C ASN A 20 -1.43 6.29 13.11
N ASP A 21 -1.03 7.19 12.19
CA ASP A 21 -1.93 8.17 11.59
C ASP A 21 -2.92 7.49 10.64
N TRP A 22 -2.43 6.55 9.83
CA TRP A 22 -3.27 5.71 8.98
C TRP A 22 -4.32 4.95 9.80
N LYS A 23 -3.90 4.29 10.91
CA LYS A 23 -4.80 3.56 11.80
C LYS A 23 -5.85 4.48 12.41
N ARG A 24 -5.46 5.69 12.86
CA ARG A 24 -6.40 6.69 13.38
C ARG A 24 -7.42 7.10 12.33
N ASN A 25 -6.97 7.40 11.11
CA ASN A 25 -7.84 7.80 10.00
C ASN A 25 -8.81 6.67 9.60
N LEU A 26 -8.32 5.42 9.53
CA LEU A 26 -9.15 4.24 9.29
C LEU A 26 -10.23 4.09 10.37
N LEU A 27 -9.86 4.20 11.64
CA LEU A 27 -10.82 4.09 12.74
C LEU A 27 -11.88 5.21 12.70
N ILE A 28 -11.53 6.43 12.28
CA ILE A 28 -12.51 7.52 12.10
C ILE A 28 -13.56 7.12 11.06
N VAL A 29 -13.14 6.65 9.88
CA VAL A 29 -14.06 6.25 8.81
C VAL A 29 -14.93 5.07 9.23
N LEU A 30 -14.33 4.02 9.79
CA LEU A 30 -15.08 2.83 10.21
C LEU A 30 -16.08 3.12 11.34
N ASN A 31 -15.75 4.02 12.27
CA ASN A 31 -16.69 4.43 13.31
C ASN A 31 -17.84 5.26 12.73
N PHE A 32 -17.53 6.24 11.88
CA PHE A 32 -18.54 7.09 11.26
C PHE A 32 -19.55 6.28 10.43
N GLU A 33 -19.06 5.30 9.69
CA GLU A 33 -19.87 4.42 8.84
C GLU A 33 -20.44 3.21 9.56
N LYS A 34 -20.23 3.11 10.88
CA LYS A 34 -20.78 2.07 11.75
C LYS A 34 -20.31 0.65 11.37
N HIS A 35 -19.08 0.53 10.87
CA HIS A 35 -18.43 -0.73 10.54
C HIS A 35 -17.38 -1.16 11.58
N SER A 36 -17.00 -0.29 12.53
CA SER A 36 -15.92 -0.57 13.50
C SER A 36 -16.14 -1.79 14.39
N PHE A 37 -17.39 -2.21 14.58
CA PHE A 37 -17.72 -3.40 15.38
C PHE A 37 -17.10 -4.69 14.84
N VAL A 38 -16.85 -4.80 13.53
CA VAL A 38 -16.22 -5.99 12.93
C VAL A 38 -14.75 -6.14 13.30
N LEU A 39 -14.12 -5.09 13.84
CA LEU A 39 -12.74 -5.14 14.34
C LEU A 39 -12.62 -5.70 15.75
N THR A 40 -13.71 -5.66 16.54
CA THR A 40 -13.69 -6.01 17.97
C THR A 40 -14.62 -7.17 18.30
N GLN A 41 -15.69 -7.37 17.53
CA GLN A 41 -16.66 -8.44 17.73
C GLN A 41 -16.34 -9.64 16.82
N PRO A 42 -16.41 -10.87 17.34
CA PRO A 42 -16.24 -12.06 16.52
C PRO A 42 -17.34 -12.16 15.47
N ARG A 43 -17.05 -12.88 14.38
CA ARG A 43 -18.07 -13.25 13.38
C ARG A 43 -19.17 -14.08 14.06
N PRO A 44 -20.46 -13.75 13.86
CA PRO A 44 -21.57 -14.60 14.30
C PRO A 44 -21.47 -16.02 13.71
N PRO A 45 -21.90 -17.06 14.44
CA PRO A 45 -21.93 -18.41 13.90
C PRO A 45 -22.93 -18.50 12.73
N THR A 46 -22.68 -19.44 11.81
CA THR A 46 -23.65 -19.76 10.76
C THR A 46 -24.93 -20.30 11.41
N PRO A 47 -26.10 -19.68 11.19
CA PRO A 47 -27.35 -20.14 11.78
C PRO A 47 -27.75 -21.53 11.24
N ALA A 48 -28.42 -22.32 12.07
CA ALA A 48 -29.08 -23.55 11.63
C ALA A 48 -30.29 -23.23 10.74
N ILE A 49 -30.79 -24.21 9.98
CA ILE A 49 -31.91 -24.02 9.05
C ILE A 49 -33.19 -23.56 9.78
N ASP A 50 -33.37 -23.99 11.03
CA ASP A 50 -34.50 -23.66 11.89
C ASP A 50 -34.23 -22.48 12.83
N ALA A 51 -33.09 -21.79 12.68
CA ALA A 51 -32.75 -20.65 13.50
C ALA A 51 -33.69 -19.45 13.22
N PRO A 52 -33.90 -18.56 14.20
CA PRO A 52 -34.69 -17.35 13.99
C PRO A 52 -34.06 -16.41 12.95
N ASP A 53 -34.89 -15.72 12.17
CA ASP A 53 -34.45 -14.74 11.15
C ASP A 53 -33.42 -13.72 11.66
N ARG A 54 -33.53 -13.32 12.94
CA ARG A 54 -32.61 -12.36 13.57
C ARG A 54 -31.15 -12.82 13.53
N ASP A 55 -30.90 -14.13 13.56
CA ASP A 55 -29.54 -14.69 13.57
C ASP A 55 -28.93 -14.61 12.17
N PHE A 56 -29.74 -14.84 11.13
CA PHE A 56 -29.36 -14.61 9.73
C PHE A 56 -29.09 -13.13 9.46
N VAL A 57 -29.97 -12.24 9.93
CA VAL A 57 -29.80 -10.77 9.81
C VAL A 57 -28.52 -10.30 10.52
N ALA A 58 -28.21 -10.87 11.69
CA ALA A 58 -26.98 -10.54 12.41
C ALA A 58 -25.73 -10.96 11.64
N LEU A 59 -25.72 -12.18 11.07
CA LEU A 59 -24.62 -12.66 10.24
C LEU A 59 -24.45 -11.80 8.99
N GLU A 60 -25.52 -11.57 8.23
CA GLU A 60 -25.50 -10.76 7.00
C GLU A 60 -24.99 -9.33 7.29
N ARG A 61 -25.48 -8.71 8.37
CA ARG A 61 -25.02 -7.37 8.77
C ARG A 61 -23.53 -7.35 9.09
N TRP A 62 -23.03 -8.36 9.79
CA TRP A 62 -21.61 -8.49 10.11
C TRP A 62 -20.79 -8.68 8.83
N GLU A 63 -21.22 -9.57 7.92
CA GLU A 63 -20.52 -9.86 6.66
C GLU A 63 -20.45 -8.64 5.74
N ASN A 64 -21.56 -7.90 5.60
CA ASN A 64 -21.61 -6.66 4.82
C ASN A 64 -20.68 -5.60 5.41
N SER A 65 -20.66 -5.44 6.74
CA SER A 65 -19.77 -4.48 7.39
C SER A 65 -18.30 -4.89 7.32
N ASN A 66 -18.02 -6.19 7.38
CA ASN A 66 -16.68 -6.73 7.24
C ASN A 66 -16.16 -6.52 5.83
N LEU A 67 -17.00 -6.74 4.80
CA LEU A 67 -16.66 -6.42 3.42
C LEU A 67 -16.32 -4.93 3.25
N SER A 68 -17.15 -4.03 3.79
CA SER A 68 -16.86 -2.58 3.78
C SER A 68 -15.55 -2.25 4.47
N ALA A 69 -15.30 -2.79 5.67
CA ALA A 69 -14.07 -2.54 6.40
C ALA A 69 -12.83 -3.02 5.63
N MET A 70 -12.90 -4.21 5.03
CA MET A 70 -11.84 -4.76 4.18
C MET A 70 -11.60 -3.90 2.93
N CYS A 71 -12.66 -3.38 2.30
CA CYS A 71 -12.55 -2.44 1.19
C CYS A 71 -11.85 -1.14 1.60
N TYR A 72 -12.19 -0.58 2.77
CA TYR A 72 -11.52 0.62 3.29
C TYR A 72 -10.05 0.37 3.58
N ILE A 73 -9.72 -0.73 4.28
CA ILE A 73 -8.35 -1.11 4.54
C ILE A 73 -7.57 -1.19 3.23
N ARG A 74 -8.04 -1.97 2.26
CA ARG A 74 -7.34 -2.16 0.97
C ARG A 74 -7.21 -0.86 0.17
N ALA A 75 -8.26 -0.06 0.08
CA ALA A 75 -8.22 1.21 -0.65
C ALA A 75 -7.29 2.24 -0.02
N SER A 76 -7.12 2.15 1.31
CA SER A 76 -6.25 3.00 2.11
C SER A 76 -4.80 2.53 2.16
N MET A 77 -4.43 1.43 1.50
CA MET A 77 -3.04 0.99 1.42
C MET A 77 -2.34 1.59 0.18
N SER A 78 -1.06 1.96 0.33
CA SER A 78 -0.25 2.38 -0.81
C SER A 78 0.09 1.20 -1.71
N ASN A 79 -0.04 1.41 -3.03
CA ASN A 79 0.46 0.47 -4.04
C ASN A 79 1.89 0.81 -4.47
N ALA A 80 2.50 1.87 -3.93
CA ALA A 80 3.77 2.43 -4.41
C ALA A 80 4.90 1.39 -4.44
N LYS A 81 5.01 0.49 -3.45
CA LYS A 81 5.97 -0.62 -3.50
C LYS A 81 5.78 -1.50 -4.73
N THR A 82 4.56 -1.97 -4.97
CA THR A 82 4.23 -2.86 -6.09
C THR A 82 4.38 -2.14 -7.43
N ASP A 83 4.00 -0.87 -7.48
CA ASP A 83 4.08 -0.04 -8.69
C ASP A 83 5.55 0.26 -9.03
N ALA A 84 6.38 0.56 -8.04
CA ALA A 84 7.82 0.74 -8.22
C ALA A 84 8.51 -0.54 -8.70
N ILE A 85 8.19 -1.71 -8.12
CA ILE A 85 8.72 -3.01 -8.56
C ILE A 85 8.30 -3.29 -10.02
N LYS A 86 7.04 -3.05 -10.37
CA LYS A 86 6.57 -3.19 -11.76
C LYS A 86 7.27 -2.20 -12.69
N GLY A 87 7.48 -0.96 -12.25
CA GLY A 87 8.21 0.06 -12.98
C GLY A 87 9.64 -0.37 -13.29
N LEU A 88 10.32 -0.92 -12.29
CA LEU A 88 11.66 -1.50 -12.43
C LEU A 88 11.69 -2.66 -13.42
N MET A 89 10.81 -3.66 -13.27
CA MET A 89 10.74 -4.83 -14.17
C MET A 89 10.51 -4.44 -15.64
N ASN A 90 9.78 -3.35 -15.87
CA ASN A 90 9.49 -2.85 -17.20
C ASN A 90 10.49 -1.77 -17.68
N CYS A 91 11.45 -1.37 -16.84
CA CYS A 91 12.42 -0.34 -17.18
C CYS A 91 13.43 -0.90 -18.19
N ARG A 92 13.42 -0.36 -19.42
CA ARG A 92 14.38 -0.72 -20.48
C ARG A 92 15.07 0.53 -20.99
N GLN A 93 16.38 0.45 -21.20
CA GLN A 93 17.10 1.51 -21.89
C GLN A 93 16.58 1.63 -23.33
N LYS A 94 16.26 2.85 -23.76
CA LYS A 94 15.85 3.12 -25.15
C LYS A 94 17.09 3.39 -26.00
N VAL A 95 17.09 2.95 -27.25
CA VAL A 95 18.16 3.27 -28.20
C VAL A 95 18.35 4.80 -28.27
N GLY A 96 19.60 5.26 -28.17
CA GLY A 96 19.93 6.69 -28.16
C GLY A 96 19.78 7.40 -26.80
N THR A 97 19.26 6.74 -25.76
CA THR A 97 19.25 7.32 -24.40
C THR A 97 20.58 7.06 -23.68
N PRO A 98 21.22 8.08 -23.08
CA PRO A 98 22.43 7.89 -22.29
C PRO A 98 22.20 6.93 -21.12
N ILE A 99 23.19 6.07 -20.84
CA ILE A 99 23.12 5.09 -19.73
C ILE A 99 22.86 5.80 -18.40
N LYS A 100 23.49 6.96 -18.17
CA LYS A 100 23.25 7.79 -16.97
C LYS A 100 21.77 8.11 -16.77
N GLU A 101 21.04 8.43 -17.83
CA GLU A 101 19.60 8.72 -17.74
C GLU A 101 18.79 7.47 -17.41
N HIS A 102 19.14 6.33 -18.01
CA HIS A 102 18.49 5.05 -17.70
C HIS A 102 18.73 4.64 -16.25
N MET A 103 19.98 4.71 -15.77
CA MET A 103 20.34 4.39 -14.39
C MET A 103 19.61 5.28 -13.38
N MET A 104 19.45 6.58 -13.66
CA MET A 104 18.66 7.48 -12.81
C MET A 104 17.21 6.99 -12.63
N LYS A 105 16.58 6.47 -13.70
CA LYS A 105 15.22 5.90 -13.61
C LYS A 105 15.18 4.60 -12.81
N VAL A 106 16.19 3.74 -12.98
CA VAL A 106 16.33 2.50 -12.19
C VAL A 106 16.47 2.82 -10.71
N MET A 107 17.36 3.76 -10.35
CA MET A 107 17.56 4.20 -8.97
C MET A 107 16.29 4.81 -8.35
N ALA A 108 15.52 5.59 -9.13
CA ALA A 108 14.26 6.15 -8.66
C ALA A 108 13.27 5.04 -8.23
N TYR A 109 13.10 3.99 -9.05
CA TYR A 109 12.23 2.87 -8.69
C TYR A 109 12.75 2.06 -7.49
N LEU A 110 14.07 1.84 -7.38
CA LEU A 110 14.66 1.13 -6.23
C LEU A 110 14.44 1.90 -4.93
N SER A 111 14.66 3.22 -4.94
CA SER A 111 14.45 4.10 -3.80
C SER A 111 12.98 4.16 -3.38
N GLU A 112 12.05 4.27 -4.35
CA GLU A 112 10.62 4.23 -4.07
C GLU A 112 10.18 2.88 -3.49
N ALA A 113 10.70 1.77 -4.01
CA ALA A 113 10.41 0.44 -3.47
C ALA A 113 10.91 0.30 -2.02
N GLN A 114 12.15 0.73 -1.72
CA GLN A 114 12.75 0.70 -0.38
C GLN A 114 11.97 1.54 0.62
N THR A 115 11.65 2.79 0.27
CA THR A 115 10.88 3.71 1.12
C THR A 115 9.49 3.15 1.46
N ASN A 116 8.95 2.29 0.59
CA ASN A 116 7.68 1.59 0.80
C ASN A 116 7.85 0.16 1.35
N GLY A 117 9.00 -0.16 1.95
CA GLY A 117 9.24 -1.40 2.69
C GLY A 117 9.60 -2.61 1.82
N ALA A 118 10.15 -2.41 0.61
CA ALA A 118 10.82 -3.50 -0.11
C ALA A 118 12.21 -3.74 0.48
N GLU A 119 12.49 -5.00 0.81
CA GLU A 119 13.85 -5.45 1.10
C GLU A 119 14.59 -5.58 -0.24
N ILE A 120 15.66 -4.81 -0.39
CA ILE A 120 16.55 -4.89 -1.55
C ILE A 120 17.89 -5.39 -1.04
N ASP A 121 18.34 -6.53 -1.56
CA ASP A 121 19.63 -7.12 -1.21
C ASP A 121 20.78 -6.14 -1.50
N SER A 122 21.76 -6.10 -0.60
CA SER A 122 22.95 -5.25 -0.68
C SER A 122 23.73 -5.48 -1.97
N ALA A 123 23.70 -6.71 -2.52
CA ALA A 123 24.32 -7.02 -3.81
C ALA A 123 23.66 -6.29 -5.00
N THR A 124 22.37 -5.92 -4.86
CA THR A 124 21.62 -5.15 -5.87
C THR A 124 21.84 -3.63 -5.71
N GLN A 125 22.32 -3.17 -4.54
CA GLN A 125 22.60 -1.76 -4.24
C GLN A 125 23.98 -1.27 -4.75
N LEU A 126 24.89 -2.16 -5.13
CA LEU A 126 26.28 -1.83 -5.49
C LEU A 126 26.44 -0.85 -6.67
N GLU A 127 25.38 -0.53 -7.40
CA GLU A 127 25.41 0.49 -8.47
C GLU A 127 25.52 1.93 -7.94
N GLY A 128 25.02 2.23 -6.73
CA GLY A 128 25.05 3.57 -6.15
C GLY A 128 26.47 4.07 -5.85
N ASP A 129 27.30 3.20 -5.27
CA ASP A 129 28.71 3.49 -4.99
C ASP A 129 29.56 3.51 -6.26
N VAL A 130 29.23 2.64 -7.23
CA VAL A 130 29.86 2.65 -8.56
C VAL A 130 29.57 3.95 -9.30
N PHE A 131 28.34 4.50 -9.19
CA PHE A 131 27.98 5.76 -9.84
C PHE A 131 28.67 6.97 -9.20
N ASN A 132 28.72 7.05 -7.87
CA ASN A 132 29.49 8.10 -7.18
C ASN A 132 30.98 8.02 -7.54
N GLY A 133 31.56 6.81 -7.56
CA GLY A 133 32.95 6.60 -7.98
C GLY A 133 33.23 6.95 -9.44
N ILE A 134 32.29 6.69 -10.36
CA ILE A 134 32.41 7.13 -11.77
C ILE A 134 32.31 8.65 -11.87
N ASN A 135 31.38 9.27 -11.14
CA ASN A 135 31.16 10.72 -11.19
C ASN A 135 32.36 11.50 -10.60
N GLU A 136 32.96 11.01 -9.51
CA GLU A 136 34.20 11.58 -8.95
C GLU A 136 35.40 11.43 -9.90
N ARG A 137 35.54 10.27 -10.57
CA ARG A 137 36.64 10.04 -11.52
C ARG A 137 36.53 10.91 -12.78
N VAL A 138 35.31 11.17 -13.26
CA VAL A 138 35.07 12.08 -14.39
C VAL A 138 35.26 13.55 -13.99
N ALA A 139 34.96 13.93 -12.75
CA ALA A 139 35.20 15.29 -12.25
C ALA A 139 36.68 15.59 -11.97
N SER A 140 37.52 14.56 -11.87
CA SER A 140 38.96 14.66 -11.61
C SER A 140 39.87 14.66 -12.86
N LEU A 141 39.28 14.63 -14.06
CA LEU A 141 39.97 14.71 -15.36
C LEU A 141 39.71 16.07 -16.02
#